data_AF-A0A2W7MVQ5-F1
#
_entry.id   AF-A0A2W7MVQ5-F1
#
_cell.length_a   1.000
_cell.length_b   1.000
_cell.length_c   1.000
_cell.angle_alpha   90.00
_cell.angle_beta   90.00
_cell.angle_gamma   90.00
#
_symmetry.space_group_name_H-M   'P 1'
#
loop_
_entity.id
_entity.type
_entity.pdbx_description
1 polymer ?
#
loop_
_entity_poly.entity_id
_entity_poly.type
_entity_poly.pdbx_seq_one_letter_code
_entity_poly.pdbx_strand_id
1 'polypeptide(L)' 'MNNEIKKILVGFPEELLEQIENFRFENRINNRTQAILDLIKKGLEKEGKE' A
#
# COMPACT_ATOMS: atom_id res chain seq x y z
N MET A 1 18.17 1.28 -14.50
CA MET A 1 17.22 2.35 -14.10
C MET A 1 17.51 2.69 -12.66
N ASN A 2 17.74 3.96 -12.33
CA ASN A 2 17.90 4.38 -10.92
C ASN A 2 16.57 4.15 -10.20
N ASN A 3 16.54 3.19 -9.28
CA ASN A 3 15.38 2.88 -8.44
C ASN A 3 15.40 3.80 -7.19
N GLU A 4 15.35 5.11 -7.40
CA GLU A 4 15.31 6.06 -6.29
C GLU A 4 13.94 6.02 -5.61
N ILE A 5 13.88 5.47 -4.41
CA ILE A 5 12.68 5.43 -3.57
C ILE A 5 12.52 6.80 -2.90
N LYS A 6 11.52 7.58 -3.33
CA LYS A 6 11.12 8.82 -2.65
C LYS A 6 10.22 8.49 -1.46
N LYS A 7 10.58 8.98 -0.28
CA LYS A 7 9.79 8.83 0.95
C LYS A 7 8.93 10.07 1.17
N ILE A 8 7.65 9.87 1.41
CA ILE A 8 6.69 10.91 1.75
C ILE A 8 5.94 10.53 3.04
N LEU A 9 5.50 11.54 3.80
CA LEU A 9 4.60 11.34 4.93
C LEU A 9 3.15 11.49 4.45
N VAL A 10 2.30 10.52 4.78
CA VAL A 10 0.88 10.53 4.45
C VAL A 10 0.08 10.22 5.72
N GLY A 11 -0.94 11.03 5.98
CA GLY A 11 -1.91 10.78 7.06
C GLY A 11 -3.05 9.89 6.57
N PHE A 12 -3.45 8.93 7.39
CA PHE A 12 -4.57 8.03 7.11
C PHE A 12 -5.60 8.13 8.25
N PRO A 13 -6.90 8.10 7.96
CA PRO A 13 -7.91 7.82 8.96
C PRO A 13 -7.62 6.48 9.65
N GLU A 14 -7.98 6.36 10.93
CA GLU A 14 -7.72 5.16 11.74
C GLU A 14 -8.35 3.90 11.12
N GLU A 15 -9.61 3.99 10.69
CA GLU A 15 -10.33 2.88 10.04
C GLU A 15 -9.62 2.38 8.77
N LEU A 16 -9.04 3.30 7.98
CA LEU A 16 -8.31 2.92 6.78
C LEU A 16 -6.98 2.24 7.13
N LEU A 17 -6.31 2.69 8.19
CA LEU A 17 -5.10 2.04 8.67
C LEU A 17 -5.39 0.60 9.16
N GLU A 18 -6.51 0.39 9.84
CA GLU A 18 -6.95 -0.94 10.26
C GLU A 18 -7.22 -1.86 9.07
N GLN A 19 -7.88 -1.36 8.01
CA GLN A 19 -8.09 -2.12 6.78
C GLN A 19 -6.77 -2.54 6.11
N ILE A 20 -5.78 -1.64 6.09
CA ILE A 20 -4.44 -1.93 5.56
C ILE A 20 -3.74 -3.01 6.40
N GLU A 21 -3.87 -2.97 7.72
CA GLU A 21 -3.30 -4.00 8.60
C GLU A 21 -3.99 -5.35 8.42
N ASN A 22 -5.32 -5.39 8.32
CA ASN A 22 -6.07 -6.62 8.06
C ASN A 22 -5.63 -7.25 6.73
N PHE A 23 -5.55 -6.45 5.66
CA PHE A 23 -5.02 -6.90 4.38
C PHE A 23 -3.59 -7.47 4.51
N ARG A 24 -2.72 -6.80 5.28
CA ARG A 24 -1.35 -7.25 5.53
C ARG A 24 -1.33 -8.63 6.21
N PHE A 25 -2.13 -8.83 7.26
CA PHE A 25 -2.16 -10.08 8.00
C PHE A 25 -2.77 -11.23 7.18
N GLU A 26 -3.89 -10.99 6.50
CA GLU A 26 -4.55 -11.99 5.65
C GLU A 26 -3.64 -12.50 4.53
N ASN A 27 -2.85 -11.61 3.92
CA ASN A 27 -1.95 -11.92 2.83
C ASN A 27 -0.53 -12.29 3.30
N ARG A 28 -0.30 -12.41 4.62
CA ARG A 28 1.01 -12.73 5.25
C ARG A 28 2.13 -11.80 4.78
N ILE A 29 1.81 -10.52 4.61
CA ILE A 29 2.75 -9.51 4.14
C ILE A 29 3.61 -9.01 5.31
N ASN A 30 4.92 -8.96 5.09
CA ASN A 30 5.90 -8.73 6.14
C ASN A 30 5.85 -7.34 6.78
N ASN A 31 5.45 -6.31 6.03
CA ASN A 31 5.43 -4.94 6.54
C ASN A 31 4.32 -4.10 5.89
N ARG A 32 3.94 -3.02 6.59
CA ARG A 32 2.88 -2.10 6.15
C ARG A 32 3.18 -1.43 4.82
N THR A 33 4.44 -1.05 4.58
CA THR A 33 4.84 -0.40 3.33
C THR A 33 4.53 -1.28 2.13
N GLN A 34 4.85 -2.58 2.20
CA GLN A 34 4.54 -3.52 1.13
C GLN A 34 3.03 -3.66 0.93
N ALA A 35 2.26 -3.78 2.03
CA ALA A 35 0.81 -3.86 1.96
C ALA A 35 0.18 -2.62 1.29
N ILE A 36 0.66 -1.42 1.64
CA ILE A 36 0.24 -0.16 1.03
C ILE A 36 0.55 -0.15 -0.47
N LEU A 37 1.78 -0.54 -0.86
CA LEU A 37 2.19 -0.55 -2.26
C LEU A 37 1.35 -1.53 -3.09
N ASP A 38 1.07 -2.72 -2.54
CA ASP A 38 0.25 -3.72 -3.23
C ASP A 38 -1.19 -3.26 -3.40
N LEU A 39 -1.78 -2.62 -2.38
CA LEU A 39 -3.12 -2.02 -2.46
C LEU A 39 -3.19 -0.88 -3.48
N ILE A 40 -2.16 -0.01 -3.51
CA ILE A 40 -2.08 1.09 -4.49
C ILE A 40 -1.98 0.53 -5.91
N LYS A 41 -1.12 -0.46 -6.16
CA LYS A 41 -1.00 -1.11 -7.48
C LYS A 41 -2.33 -1.69 -7.94
N LYS A 42 -2.98 -2.51 -7.10
CA LYS A 42 -4.30 -3.06 -7.39
C LYS A 42 -5.33 -1.97 -7.72
N GLY A 43 -5.27 -0.82 -7.03
CA GLY A 43 -6.09 0.34 -7.32
C GLY A 43 -5.79 0.98 -8.69
N LEU A 44 -4.51 1.15 -9.02
CA LEU A 44 -4.07 1.73 -10.30
C LEU A 44 -4.39 0.82 -11.50
N GLU A 45 -4.16 -0.48 -11.38
CA GLU A 45 -4.54 -1.50 -12.37
C GLU A 45 -6.06 -1.44 -12.63
N LYS A 46 -6.87 -1.40 -11.57
CA LYS A 46 -8.33 -1.32 -11.66
C LYS A 46 -8.81 -0.04 -12.35
N GLU A 47 -8.10 1.06 -12.17
CA GLU A 47 -8.39 2.36 -12.78
C GLU A 47 -7.79 2.51 -14.20
N GLY A 48 -7.08 1.49 -14.71
CA GLY A 48 -6.43 1.53 -16.02
C GLY A 48 -5.28 2.57 -16.11
N LYS A 49 -4.60 2.81 -14.98
CA LYS A 49 -3.50 3.79 -14.86
C LYS A 49 -2.12 3.12 -14.79
N GLU A 50 -2.06 1.82 -15.10
CA GLU A 50 -0.85 0.99 -15.14
C GLU A 50 -0.62 0.43 -16.54
#